data_AF-A0A2N2WSZ2-F1
#
_entry.id   AF-A0A2N2WSZ2-F1
#
_cell.length_a   1.000
_cell.length_b   1.000
_cell.length_c   1.000
_cell.angle_alpha   90.00
_cell.angle_beta   90.00
_cell.angle_gamma   90.00
#
_symmetry.space_group_name_H-M   'P 1'
#
loop_
_entity.id
_entity.type
_entity.pdbx_description
1 polymer ?
#
loop_
_entity_poly.entity_id
_entity_poly.type
_entity_poly.pdbx_seq_one_letter_code
_entity_poly.pdbx_strand_id
1 'polypeptide(L)'
;MTTNDTKTPHIVVFHYSQTGQLTSILNSLTKPLEVMGCRVTYKNIVPKIPFRFPWSEQDFYESFPESRLEIHSETEPIDYSDVKDADLVILGYQPWFLAPSIPFSSFLGESSTGSYLSGKRVLTVIGSRNMWVSAHISVGERLRKYGCNWVGNIALEDRHNNLIGVLTVFRWLIKGEKGASRFLPPAGVSDADILSVADIAPSIYEAITGGNWSLIQGEIVERGLVQFHPGLYFVEINGNRLWGKWAKFVIKKGGYRDPRRAFRLKLFKYYLNTVIFAVSPFGSLFFLLTYPLRVAGLRKIGQKILFLQS
;
A
#
# COMPACT_ATOMS: atom_id res chain seq x y z
N MET A 1 18.95 33.48 -29.64
CA MET A 1 18.15 33.10 -28.46
C MET A 1 17.35 31.87 -28.83
N THR A 2 17.88 30.69 -28.52
CA THR A 2 17.13 29.43 -28.64
C THR A 2 16.10 29.43 -27.52
N THR A 3 14.82 29.49 -27.89
CA THR A 3 13.72 29.20 -26.98
C THR A 3 13.89 27.77 -26.49
N ASN A 4 14.45 27.59 -25.29
CA ASN A 4 14.34 26.31 -24.59
C ASN A 4 12.85 26.10 -24.35
N ASP A 5 12.24 25.28 -25.20
CA ASP A 5 10.89 24.79 -25.01
C ASP A 5 10.95 23.89 -23.76
N THR A 6 10.77 24.48 -22.59
CA THR A 6 10.85 23.77 -21.31
C THR A 6 9.64 22.84 -21.25
N LYS A 7 9.84 21.59 -21.67
CA LYS A 7 8.85 20.52 -21.56
C LYS A 7 8.25 20.56 -20.15
N THR A 8 6.95 20.78 -20.05
CA THR A 8 6.22 20.72 -18.78
C THR A 8 6.38 19.31 -18.18
N PRO A 9 6.99 19.17 -16.99
CA PRO A 9 7.11 17.87 -16.33
C PRO A 9 5.76 17.16 -16.21
N HIS A 10 5.69 15.91 -16.64
CA HIS A 10 4.45 15.14 -16.59
C HIS A 10 4.54 14.00 -15.58
N ILE A 11 3.59 13.99 -14.64
CA ILE A 11 3.41 12.96 -13.63
C ILE A 11 2.09 12.25 -13.88
N VAL A 12 2.09 10.92 -13.89
CA VAL A 12 0.86 10.13 -13.89
C VAL A 12 0.69 9.41 -12.57
N VAL A 13 -0.53 9.42 -12.04
CA VAL A 13 -0.90 8.74 -10.79
C VAL A 13 -1.86 7.60 -11.11
N PHE A 14 -1.46 6.35 -10.83
CA PHE A 14 -2.37 5.20 -10.86
C PHE A 14 -2.69 4.79 -9.43
N HIS A 15 -3.98 4.76 -9.08
CA HIS A 15 -4.38 4.35 -7.74
C HIS A 15 -5.80 3.79 -7.68
N TYR A 16 -6.04 2.99 -6.65
CA TYR A 16 -7.37 2.62 -6.18
C TYR A 16 -7.46 2.99 -4.70
N SER A 17 -8.52 3.71 -4.31
CA SER A 17 -8.72 4.16 -2.92
C SER A 17 -10.07 3.70 -2.38
N GLN A 18 -10.07 2.77 -1.43
CA GLN A 18 -11.30 2.22 -0.85
C GLN A 18 -12.09 3.23 -0.02
N THR A 19 -11.40 4.05 0.77
CA THR A 19 -11.98 4.93 1.79
C THR A 19 -11.77 6.41 1.50
N GLY A 20 -11.08 6.74 0.40
CA GLY A 20 -10.65 8.10 0.08
C GLY A 20 -9.30 8.51 0.69
N GLN A 21 -8.82 7.85 1.76
CA GLN A 21 -7.58 8.25 2.43
C GLN A 21 -6.34 8.21 1.54
N LEU A 22 -6.19 7.18 0.71
CA LEU A 22 -5.07 7.11 -0.22
C LEU A 22 -5.13 8.26 -1.25
N THR A 23 -6.33 8.61 -1.70
CA THR A 23 -6.54 9.78 -2.57
C THR A 23 -6.10 11.06 -1.87
N SER A 24 -6.43 11.23 -0.58
CA SER A 24 -5.96 12.38 0.20
C SER A 24 -4.44 12.47 0.31
N ILE A 25 -3.76 11.32 0.52
CA ILE A 25 -2.29 11.25 0.55
C ILE A 25 -1.70 11.66 -0.81
N LEU A 26 -2.21 11.10 -1.91
CA LEU A 26 -1.74 11.39 -3.26
C LEU A 26 -1.98 12.85 -3.64
N ASN A 27 -3.13 13.41 -3.27
CA ASN A 27 -3.44 14.82 -3.48
C ASN A 27 -2.49 15.73 -2.69
N SER A 28 -2.21 15.40 -1.43
CA SER A 28 -1.25 16.17 -0.61
C SER A 28 0.16 16.15 -1.20
N LEU A 29 0.58 15.02 -1.75
CA LEU A 29 1.89 14.89 -2.43
C LEU A 29 1.96 15.68 -3.73
N THR A 30 0.92 15.60 -4.55
CA THR A 30 0.95 16.12 -5.94
C THR A 30 0.50 17.57 -6.06
N LYS A 31 -0.30 18.09 -5.12
CA LYS A 31 -0.79 19.47 -5.21
C LYS A 31 0.34 20.51 -5.24
N PRO A 32 1.40 20.40 -4.42
CA PRO A 32 2.56 21.28 -4.56
C PRO A 32 3.29 21.11 -5.90
N LEU A 33 3.34 19.89 -6.46
CA LEU A 33 3.94 19.63 -7.78
C LEU A 33 3.18 20.35 -8.91
N GLU A 34 1.85 20.35 -8.85
CA GLU A 34 1.01 21.14 -9.78
C GLU A 34 1.32 22.64 -9.68
N VAL A 35 1.46 23.16 -8.45
CA VAL A 35 1.79 24.58 -8.20
C VAL A 35 3.18 24.93 -8.75
N MET A 36 4.14 24.00 -8.71
CA MET A 36 5.47 24.15 -9.31
C MET A 36 5.47 23.96 -10.84
N GLY A 37 4.31 23.75 -11.45
CA GLY A 37 4.15 23.68 -12.91
C GLY A 37 4.21 22.27 -13.49
N CYS A 38 4.16 21.20 -12.68
CA CYS A 38 3.97 19.86 -13.22
C CYS A 38 2.55 19.66 -13.73
N ARG A 39 2.41 18.99 -14.88
CA ARG A 39 1.14 18.39 -15.31
C ARG A 39 0.95 17.09 -14.52
N VAL A 40 -0.18 16.93 -13.84
CA VAL A 40 -0.53 15.70 -13.12
C VAL A 40 -1.78 15.07 -13.73
N THR A 41 -1.66 13.84 -14.22
CA THR A 41 -2.77 13.06 -14.77
C THR A 41 -3.12 11.92 -13.84
N TYR A 42 -4.37 11.88 -13.37
CA TYR A 42 -4.89 10.80 -12.53
C TYR A 42 -5.57 9.71 -13.37
N LYS A 43 -5.21 8.45 -13.12
CA LYS A 43 -5.77 7.24 -13.74
C LYS A 43 -6.26 6.32 -12.64
N ASN A 44 -7.55 6.41 -12.31
CA ASN A 44 -8.16 5.56 -11.29
C ASN A 44 -8.22 4.11 -11.77
N ILE A 45 -7.79 3.18 -10.93
CA ILE A 45 -7.99 1.75 -11.14
C ILE A 45 -9.42 1.41 -10.71
N VAL A 46 -10.29 1.07 -11.66
CA VAL A 46 -11.71 0.83 -11.41
C VAL A 46 -12.00 -0.67 -11.55
N PRO A 47 -12.32 -1.39 -10.47
CA PRO A 47 -12.77 -2.78 -10.58
C PRO A 47 -14.16 -2.83 -11.22
N LYS A 48 -14.39 -3.78 -12.15
CA LYS A 48 -15.71 -3.96 -12.79
C LYS A 48 -16.80 -4.27 -11.78
N ILE A 49 -16.46 -5.02 -10.73
CA ILE A 49 -17.31 -5.25 -9.56
C ILE A 49 -16.76 -4.39 -8.42
N PRO A 50 -17.46 -3.31 -8.01
CA PRO A 50 -16.97 -2.43 -6.96
C PRO A 50 -16.88 -3.10 -5.60
N PHE A 51 -15.74 -2.92 -4.92
CA PHE A 51 -15.65 -3.14 -3.47
C PHE A 51 -16.24 -1.91 -2.78
N ARG A 52 -17.46 -2.04 -2.26
CA ARG A 52 -18.23 -0.94 -1.66
C ARG A 52 -17.63 -0.48 -0.34
N PHE A 53 -17.67 0.80 -0.04
CA PHE A 53 -17.38 1.34 1.29
C PHE A 53 -18.62 2.07 1.85
N PRO A 54 -18.99 1.85 3.14
CA PRO A 54 -18.41 0.88 4.06
C PRO A 54 -18.66 -0.56 3.62
N TRP A 55 -17.81 -1.47 4.09
CA TRP A 55 -17.86 -2.89 3.82
C TRP A 55 -18.95 -3.54 4.65
N SER A 56 -19.71 -4.47 4.04
CA SER A 56 -20.42 -5.45 4.85
C SER A 56 -19.40 -6.39 5.50
N GLU A 57 -19.72 -6.94 6.67
CA GLU A 57 -18.82 -7.91 7.30
C GLU A 57 -18.58 -9.13 6.39
N GLN A 58 -19.62 -9.57 5.66
CA GLN A 58 -19.50 -10.65 4.71
C GLN A 58 -18.49 -10.31 3.60
N ASP A 59 -18.65 -9.17 2.92
CA ASP A 59 -17.74 -8.76 1.85
C ASP A 59 -16.30 -8.58 2.37
N PHE A 60 -16.14 -8.21 3.65
CA PHE A 60 -14.83 -8.16 4.30
C PHE A 60 -14.09 -9.47 4.28
N TYR A 61 -14.69 -10.51 4.83
CA TYR A 61 -14.06 -11.82 4.82
C TYR A 61 -14.07 -12.47 3.43
N GLU A 62 -15.03 -12.11 2.57
CA GLU A 62 -15.12 -12.60 1.20
C GLU A 62 -13.90 -12.21 0.37
N SER A 63 -13.36 -11.01 0.57
CA SER A 63 -12.18 -10.52 -0.16
C SER A 63 -10.85 -11.10 0.32
N PHE A 64 -10.81 -11.71 1.51
CA PHE A 64 -9.56 -12.18 2.12
C PHE A 64 -8.77 -13.15 1.22
N PRO A 65 -9.36 -14.25 0.70
CA PRO A 65 -8.59 -15.25 -0.02
C PRO A 65 -7.99 -14.70 -1.31
N GLU A 66 -8.79 -13.95 -2.08
CA GLU A 66 -8.39 -13.31 -3.34
C GLU A 66 -7.32 -12.25 -3.12
N SER A 67 -7.50 -11.37 -2.12
CA SER A 67 -6.49 -10.35 -1.78
C SER A 67 -5.19 -10.99 -1.36
N ARG A 68 -5.24 -11.93 -0.41
CA ARG A 68 -4.02 -12.56 0.12
C ARG A 68 -3.29 -13.34 -0.97
N LEU A 69 -3.98 -14.02 -1.88
CA LEU A 69 -3.34 -14.77 -2.96
C LEU A 69 -3.10 -13.95 -4.22
N GLU A 70 -3.44 -12.66 -4.20
CA GLU A 70 -3.31 -11.76 -5.34
C GLU A 70 -4.00 -12.31 -6.59
N ILE A 71 -5.16 -12.95 -6.40
CA ILE A 71 -5.98 -13.48 -7.49
C ILE A 71 -6.64 -12.29 -8.18
N HIS A 72 -6.39 -12.16 -9.48
CA HIS A 72 -6.88 -11.03 -10.27
C HIS A 72 -8.41 -11.02 -10.34
N SER A 73 -8.96 -9.82 -10.24
CA SER A 73 -10.34 -9.48 -10.55
C SER A 73 -10.36 -8.59 -11.78
N GLU A 74 -11.46 -8.58 -12.52
CA GLU A 74 -11.57 -7.73 -13.71
C GLU A 74 -11.59 -6.24 -13.32
N THR A 75 -10.77 -5.46 -14.01
CA THR A 75 -10.72 -4.00 -13.96
C THR A 75 -11.19 -3.41 -15.29
N GLU A 76 -11.67 -2.17 -15.26
CA GLU A 76 -11.85 -1.38 -16.47
C GLU A 76 -10.49 -1.18 -17.16
N PRO A 77 -10.41 -1.26 -18.50
CA PRO A 77 -9.17 -1.05 -19.22
C PRO A 77 -8.58 0.34 -18.95
N ILE A 78 -7.27 0.40 -18.78
CA ILE A 78 -6.55 1.66 -18.64
C ILE A 78 -6.01 2.09 -20.00
N ASP A 79 -6.39 3.29 -20.43
CA ASP A 79 -5.76 3.93 -21.56
C ASP A 79 -4.46 4.63 -21.13
N TYR A 80 -3.36 4.23 -21.77
CA TYR A 80 -2.02 4.77 -21.55
C TYR A 80 -1.62 5.82 -22.60
N SER A 81 -2.46 6.09 -23.61
CA SER A 81 -2.10 6.89 -24.79
C SER A 81 -1.64 8.31 -24.45
N ASP A 82 -2.29 8.94 -23.47
CA ASP A 82 -2.08 10.30 -22.97
C ASP A 82 -0.99 10.42 -21.88
N VAL A 83 -0.42 9.29 -21.46
CA VAL A 83 0.58 9.19 -20.37
C VAL A 83 1.86 8.48 -20.78
N LYS A 84 2.07 8.24 -22.09
CA LYS A 84 3.31 7.65 -22.61
C LYS A 84 4.53 8.52 -22.33
N ASP A 85 4.36 9.84 -22.29
CA ASP A 85 5.41 10.85 -22.11
C ASP A 85 5.74 11.15 -20.64
N ALA A 86 5.05 10.51 -19.69
CA ALA A 86 5.23 10.74 -18.26
C ALA A 86 6.69 10.54 -17.82
N ASP A 87 7.20 11.54 -17.10
CA ASP A 87 8.54 11.61 -16.53
C ASP A 87 8.61 10.86 -15.19
N LEU A 88 7.49 10.80 -14.46
CA LEU A 88 7.30 10.03 -13.23
C LEU A 88 5.94 9.31 -13.22
N VAL A 89 5.95 8.06 -12.81
CA VAL A 89 4.76 7.26 -12.52
C VAL A 89 4.63 7.11 -11.00
N ILE A 90 3.52 7.55 -10.43
CA ILE A 90 3.17 7.32 -9.03
C ILE A 90 2.18 6.17 -8.95
N LEU A 91 2.53 5.13 -8.19
CA LEU A 91 1.68 3.98 -7.92
C LEU A 91 1.16 4.07 -6.48
N GLY A 92 -0.08 4.51 -6.35
CA GLY A 92 -0.78 4.57 -5.07
C GLY A 92 -1.49 3.26 -4.76
N TYR A 93 -1.20 2.64 -3.61
CA TYR A 93 -1.94 1.46 -3.16
C TYR A 93 -2.10 1.38 -1.65
N GLN A 94 -2.96 0.46 -1.24
CA GLN A 94 -3.27 0.18 0.15
C GLN A 94 -3.22 -1.33 0.40
N PRO A 95 -2.64 -1.79 1.52
CA PRO A 95 -2.65 -3.20 1.85
C PRO A 95 -4.04 -3.66 2.31
N TRP A 96 -4.48 -4.81 1.81
CA TRP A 96 -5.58 -5.61 2.35
C TRP A 96 -5.02 -6.98 2.75
N PHE A 97 -5.32 -7.42 3.98
CA PHE A 97 -4.87 -8.71 4.50
C PHE A 97 -3.37 -9.03 4.28
N LEU A 98 -2.49 -8.02 4.48
CA LEU A 98 -1.03 -8.11 4.32
C LEU A 98 -0.58 -8.38 2.86
N ALA A 99 -1.40 -8.04 1.88
CA ALA A 99 -1.12 -8.07 0.45
C ALA A 99 -1.62 -6.75 -0.18
N PRO A 100 -1.21 -6.36 -1.40
CA PRO A 100 -1.87 -5.26 -2.11
C PRO A 100 -3.38 -5.51 -2.25
N SER A 101 -4.19 -4.45 -2.26
CA SER A 101 -5.63 -4.56 -2.51
C SER A 101 -5.92 -5.25 -3.85
N ILE A 102 -7.05 -5.96 -3.94
CA ILE A 102 -7.41 -6.73 -5.14
C ILE A 102 -7.39 -5.85 -6.40
N PRO A 103 -8.00 -4.64 -6.43
CA PRO A 103 -7.96 -3.81 -7.63
C PRO A 103 -6.53 -3.43 -8.06
N PHE A 104 -5.69 -3.02 -7.11
CA PHE A 104 -4.32 -2.64 -7.42
C PHE A 104 -3.47 -3.83 -7.87
N SER A 105 -3.60 -4.97 -7.19
CA SER A 105 -2.91 -6.20 -7.59
C SER A 105 -3.34 -6.70 -8.97
N SER A 106 -4.62 -6.53 -9.32
CA SER A 106 -5.15 -6.92 -10.63
C SER A 106 -4.58 -6.02 -11.72
N PHE A 107 -4.62 -4.70 -11.52
CA PHE A 107 -3.97 -3.72 -12.39
C PHE A 107 -2.48 -4.03 -12.61
N LEU A 108 -1.74 -4.26 -11.52
CA LEU A 108 -0.30 -4.55 -11.60
C LEU A 108 -0.03 -5.91 -12.24
N GLY A 109 -1.03 -6.79 -12.30
CA GLY A 109 -0.97 -8.10 -12.92
C GLY A 109 -1.25 -8.11 -14.42
N GLU A 110 -1.72 -7.01 -15.01
CA GLU A 110 -1.96 -6.91 -16.45
C GLU A 110 -0.64 -6.79 -17.23
N SER A 111 -0.55 -7.47 -18.37
CA SER A 111 0.62 -7.40 -19.26
C SER A 111 0.82 -6.00 -19.87
N SER A 112 -0.27 -5.28 -20.14
CA SER A 112 -0.29 -3.87 -20.55
C SER A 112 0.41 -2.98 -19.52
N THR A 113 0.07 -3.13 -18.24
CA THR A 113 0.70 -2.40 -17.12
C THR A 113 2.18 -2.69 -17.03
N GLY A 114 2.58 -3.97 -17.07
CA GLY A 114 3.99 -4.35 -17.05
C GLY A 114 4.78 -3.75 -18.21
N SER A 115 4.19 -3.74 -19.41
CA SER A 115 4.81 -3.14 -20.61
C SER A 115 4.93 -1.62 -20.49
N TYR A 116 3.93 -0.95 -19.92
CA TYR A 116 3.94 0.49 -19.70
C TYR A 116 4.99 0.91 -18.65
N LEU A 117 5.13 0.15 -17.56
CA LEU A 117 6.06 0.46 -16.47
C LEU A 117 7.53 0.20 -16.81
N SER A 118 7.81 -0.61 -17.83
CA SER A 118 9.18 -0.94 -18.23
C SER A 118 10.01 0.31 -18.55
N GLY A 119 11.17 0.44 -17.90
CA GLY A 119 12.05 1.62 -17.99
C GLY A 119 11.49 2.92 -17.40
N LYS A 120 10.23 2.96 -16.94
CA LYS A 120 9.65 4.15 -16.31
C LYS A 120 10.19 4.36 -14.91
N ARG A 121 10.27 5.63 -14.51
CA ARG A 121 10.56 6.01 -13.13
C ARG A 121 9.29 5.83 -12.31
N VAL A 122 9.37 5.02 -11.26
CA VAL A 122 8.22 4.63 -10.44
C VAL A 122 8.45 5.03 -9.00
N LEU A 123 7.53 5.82 -8.45
CA LEU A 123 7.42 6.12 -7.01
C LEU A 123 6.19 5.39 -6.47
N THR A 124 6.36 4.57 -5.43
CA THR A 124 5.22 3.94 -4.76
C THR A 124 4.75 4.77 -3.57
N VAL A 125 3.44 4.86 -3.37
CA VAL A 125 2.81 5.55 -2.23
C VAL A 125 1.83 4.61 -1.56
N ILE A 126 2.06 4.33 -0.28
CA ILE A 126 1.26 3.40 0.50
C ILE A 126 0.48 4.17 1.57
N GLY A 127 -0.84 3.96 1.61
CA GLY A 127 -1.67 4.28 2.77
C GLY A 127 -2.01 2.99 3.51
N SER A 128 -1.46 2.80 4.71
CA SER A 128 -1.64 1.58 5.50
C SER A 128 -2.21 1.87 6.88
N ARG A 129 -2.74 0.82 7.52
CA ARG A 129 -2.93 0.83 8.96
C ARG A 129 -1.56 0.90 9.63
N ASN A 130 -0.75 -0.15 9.61
CA ASN A 130 0.63 -0.13 10.15
C ASN A 130 1.44 -1.37 9.76
N MET A 131 0.96 -2.12 8.76
CA MET A 131 1.59 -3.34 8.26
C MET A 131 1.53 -3.28 6.74
N TRP A 132 2.61 -2.79 6.16
CA TRP A 132 2.73 -2.52 4.72
C TRP A 132 3.85 -3.33 4.07
N VAL A 133 4.74 -3.93 4.85
CA VAL A 133 6.00 -4.50 4.36
C VAL A 133 5.77 -5.68 3.42
N SER A 134 4.82 -6.57 3.72
CA SER A 134 4.52 -7.74 2.89
C SER A 134 3.95 -7.32 1.53
N ALA A 135 3.05 -6.34 1.53
CA ALA A 135 2.50 -5.79 0.30
C ALA A 135 3.59 -5.10 -0.53
N HIS A 136 4.46 -4.34 0.13
CA HIS A 136 5.61 -3.68 -0.50
C HIS A 136 6.61 -4.66 -1.10
N ILE A 137 6.92 -5.76 -0.41
CA ILE A 137 7.80 -6.81 -0.95
C ILE A 137 7.18 -7.40 -2.23
N SER A 138 5.89 -7.78 -2.20
CA SER A 138 5.19 -8.33 -3.36
C SER A 138 5.16 -7.37 -4.55
N VAL A 139 4.79 -6.10 -4.31
CA VAL A 139 4.79 -5.07 -5.34
C VAL A 139 6.21 -4.84 -5.89
N GLY A 140 7.22 -4.75 -5.02
CA GLY A 140 8.61 -4.57 -5.40
C GLY A 140 9.16 -5.71 -6.26
N GLU A 141 8.80 -6.97 -5.99
CA GLU A 141 9.15 -8.10 -6.85
C GLU A 141 8.57 -7.94 -8.27
N ARG A 142 7.31 -7.53 -8.39
CA ARG A 142 6.66 -7.27 -9.69
C ARG A 142 7.31 -6.10 -10.43
N LEU A 143 7.59 -4.99 -9.72
CA LEU A 143 8.24 -3.82 -10.29
C LEU A 143 9.64 -4.14 -10.84
N ARG A 144 10.45 -4.88 -10.06
CA ARG A 144 11.76 -5.36 -10.53
C ARG A 144 11.63 -6.28 -11.75
N LYS A 145 10.65 -7.18 -11.76
CA LYS A 145 10.38 -8.07 -12.90
C LYS A 145 10.02 -7.28 -14.17
N TYR A 146 9.31 -6.17 -14.04
CA TYR A 146 8.98 -5.29 -15.17
C TYR A 146 10.15 -4.42 -15.64
N GLY A 147 11.27 -4.38 -14.92
CA GLY A 147 12.43 -3.57 -15.30
C GLY A 147 12.15 -2.07 -15.21
N CYS A 148 11.27 -1.65 -14.29
CA CYS A 148 11.09 -0.23 -14.03
C CYS A 148 12.26 0.33 -13.19
N ASN A 149 12.44 1.63 -13.26
CA ASN A 149 13.34 2.37 -12.39
C ASN A 149 12.58 2.72 -11.11
N TRP A 150 12.62 1.86 -10.08
CA TRP A 150 11.94 2.12 -8.81
C TRP A 150 12.73 3.16 -7.99
N VAL A 151 12.29 4.42 -8.06
CA VAL A 151 13.04 5.58 -7.55
C VAL A 151 12.70 5.93 -6.11
N GLY A 152 11.57 5.46 -5.58
CA GLY A 152 11.23 5.70 -4.19
C GLY A 152 9.98 4.97 -3.70
N ASN A 153 9.80 4.95 -2.38
CA ASN A 153 8.62 4.43 -1.69
C ASN A 153 8.28 5.25 -0.45
N ILE A 154 7.11 5.90 -0.49
CA ILE A 154 6.46 6.54 0.65
C ILE A 154 5.48 5.53 1.27
N ALA A 155 5.52 5.34 2.58
CA ALA A 155 4.55 4.51 3.29
C ALA A 155 4.07 5.24 4.55
N LEU A 156 2.86 5.79 4.48
CA LEU A 156 2.21 6.41 5.62
C LEU A 156 1.33 5.38 6.34
N GLU A 157 1.39 5.43 7.67
CA GLU A 157 0.68 4.51 8.54
C GLU A 157 -0.08 5.24 9.66
N ASP A 158 -1.16 4.61 10.11
CA ASP A 158 -1.80 4.88 11.39
C ASP A 158 -0.82 4.54 12.54
N ARG A 159 -0.36 5.58 13.22
CA ARG A 159 0.62 5.50 14.32
C ARG A 159 0.01 5.07 15.66
N HIS A 160 -1.29 4.80 15.74
CA HIS A 160 -1.89 4.28 16.97
C HIS A 160 -1.37 2.88 17.30
N ASN A 161 -1.48 2.49 18.59
CA ASN A 161 -1.15 1.15 19.05
C ASN A 161 -1.82 0.06 18.18
N ASN A 162 -1.13 -1.07 17.99
CA ASN A 162 -1.59 -2.10 17.08
C ASN A 162 -3.04 -2.60 17.32
N LEU A 163 -3.44 -2.80 18.58
CA LEU A 163 -4.79 -3.27 18.88
C LEU A 163 -5.83 -2.14 18.75
N ILE A 164 -5.48 -0.94 19.19
CA ILE A 164 -6.34 0.25 19.03
C ILE A 164 -6.61 0.50 17.56
N GLY A 165 -5.56 0.47 16.73
CA GLY A 165 -5.70 0.65 15.30
C GLY A 165 -6.56 -0.44 14.65
N VAL A 166 -6.56 -1.69 15.16
CA VAL A 166 -7.47 -2.72 14.62
C VAL A 166 -8.91 -2.32 14.91
N LEU A 167 -9.21 -1.92 16.15
CA LEU A 167 -10.56 -1.51 16.54
C LEU A 167 -11.05 -0.29 15.74
N THR A 168 -10.20 0.73 15.58
CA THR A 168 -10.55 1.94 14.81
C THR A 168 -10.73 1.64 13.33
N VAL A 169 -9.87 0.81 12.72
CA VAL A 169 -10.00 0.43 11.30
C VAL A 169 -11.22 -0.46 11.06
N PHE A 170 -11.54 -1.42 11.93
CA PHE A 170 -12.78 -2.19 11.80
C PHE A 170 -14.02 -1.30 11.95
N ARG A 171 -14.03 -0.38 12.92
CA ARG A 171 -15.09 0.64 13.05
C ARG A 171 -15.24 1.42 11.75
N TRP A 172 -14.13 1.89 11.18
CA TRP A 172 -14.16 2.70 9.98
C TRP A 172 -14.58 1.92 8.73
N LEU A 173 -13.98 0.76 8.48
CA LEU A 173 -14.28 -0.06 7.30
C LEU A 173 -15.70 -0.61 7.31
N ILE A 174 -16.21 -1.04 8.46
CA ILE A 174 -17.53 -1.70 8.56
C ILE A 174 -18.66 -0.70 8.83
N LYS A 175 -18.42 0.35 9.64
CA LYS A 175 -19.46 1.33 10.00
C LYS A 175 -19.35 2.66 9.25
N GLY A 176 -18.25 2.92 8.54
CA GLY A 176 -17.99 4.20 7.88
C GLY A 176 -17.50 5.30 8.83
N GLU A 177 -17.27 5.01 10.11
CA GLU A 177 -16.97 6.00 11.14
C GLU A 177 -15.45 6.22 11.30
N LYS A 178 -14.89 7.19 10.56
CA LYS A 178 -13.46 7.58 10.65
C LYS A 178 -13.14 8.32 11.96
N GLY A 179 -14.01 9.24 12.38
CA GLY A 179 -13.75 10.18 13.47
C GLY A 179 -13.55 9.54 14.84
N ALA A 180 -13.03 10.32 15.80
CA ALA A 180 -12.90 9.87 17.18
C ALA A 180 -14.28 9.51 17.78
N SER A 181 -14.29 8.54 18.69
CA SER A 181 -15.43 8.26 19.56
C SER A 181 -15.01 8.42 21.02
N ARG A 182 -15.93 8.19 21.97
CA ARG A 182 -15.67 8.34 23.41
C ARG A 182 -14.43 7.59 23.93
N PHE A 183 -14.11 6.43 23.34
CA PHE A 183 -13.03 5.55 23.82
C PHE A 183 -11.95 5.25 22.78
N LEU A 184 -12.15 5.63 21.52
CA LEU A 184 -11.27 5.28 20.42
C LEU A 184 -10.89 6.51 19.61
N PRO A 185 -9.61 6.70 19.26
CA PRO A 185 -9.17 7.83 18.46
C PRO A 185 -9.69 7.73 17.01
N PRO A 186 -9.43 8.74 16.15
CA PRO A 186 -9.70 8.63 14.72
C PRO A 186 -8.95 7.45 14.09
N ALA A 187 -9.52 6.88 13.02
CA ALA A 187 -8.95 5.75 12.31
C ALA A 187 -8.04 6.18 11.14
N GLY A 188 -6.98 5.41 10.90
CA GLY A 188 -6.09 5.57 9.75
C GLY A 188 -4.96 6.58 9.98
N VAL A 189 -4.18 6.83 8.93
CA VAL A 189 -3.16 7.89 8.88
C VAL A 189 -3.74 9.23 9.33
N SER A 190 -3.02 9.92 10.23
CA SER A 190 -3.43 11.22 10.77
C SER A 190 -3.40 12.30 9.69
N ASP A 191 -4.23 13.34 9.82
CA ASP A 191 -4.23 14.43 8.84
C ASP A 191 -2.89 15.18 8.81
N ALA A 192 -2.19 15.26 9.97
CA ALA A 192 -0.83 15.81 10.04
C ALA A 192 0.17 15.00 9.21
N ASP A 193 0.14 13.66 9.30
CA ASP A 193 1.00 12.79 8.50
C ASP A 193 0.64 12.86 7.01
N ILE A 194 -0.66 12.93 6.67
CA ILE A 194 -1.11 13.14 5.28
C ILE A 194 -0.57 14.46 4.73
N LEU A 195 -0.62 15.54 5.50
CA LEU A 195 -0.11 16.86 5.07
C LEU A 195 1.42 16.87 4.95
N SER A 196 2.14 16.19 5.84
CA SER A 196 3.62 16.14 5.82
C SER A 196 4.22 15.58 4.53
N VAL A 197 3.46 14.80 3.77
CA VAL A 197 3.92 14.26 2.48
C VAL A 197 4.14 15.35 1.42
N ALA A 198 3.60 16.56 1.62
CA ALA A 198 3.86 17.70 0.75
C ALA A 198 5.35 18.13 0.79
N ASP A 199 6.05 17.86 1.89
CA ASP A 199 7.39 18.36 2.14
C ASP A 199 8.47 17.76 1.22
N ILE A 200 8.20 16.61 0.60
CA ILE A 200 9.12 15.97 -0.38
C ILE A 200 8.87 16.45 -1.82
N ALA A 201 7.79 17.19 -2.08
CA ALA A 201 7.45 17.64 -3.42
C ALA A 201 8.57 18.48 -4.10
N PRO A 202 9.26 19.42 -3.41
CA PRO A 202 10.36 20.16 -4.03
C PRO A 202 11.48 19.24 -4.53
N SER A 203 11.87 18.24 -3.74
CA SER A 203 12.89 17.27 -4.12
C SER A 203 12.47 16.43 -5.33
N ILE A 204 11.20 16.02 -5.37
CA ILE A 204 10.65 15.30 -6.54
C ILE A 204 10.68 16.20 -7.79
N TYR A 205 10.30 17.47 -7.65
CA TYR A 205 10.34 18.43 -8.75
C TYR A 205 11.77 18.59 -9.29
N GLU A 206 12.75 18.80 -8.41
CA GLU A 206 14.16 18.91 -8.77
C GLU A 206 14.70 17.64 -9.43
N ALA A 207 14.28 16.46 -8.97
CA ALA A 207 14.66 15.19 -9.59
C ALA A 207 14.07 15.02 -11.00
N ILE A 208 12.84 15.51 -11.24
CA ILE A 208 12.24 15.49 -12.57
C ILE A 208 12.96 16.45 -13.52
N THR A 209 13.22 17.69 -13.09
CA THR A 209 13.84 18.72 -13.94
C THR A 209 15.34 18.53 -14.13
N GLY A 210 16.04 18.05 -13.09
CA GLY A 210 17.48 17.83 -13.08
C GLY A 210 17.90 16.42 -13.48
N GLY A 211 16.97 15.47 -13.54
CA GLY A 211 17.22 14.08 -13.94
C GLY A 211 17.97 13.21 -12.90
N ASN A 212 18.24 13.74 -11.71
CA ASN A 212 18.92 13.01 -10.64
C ASN A 212 17.90 12.44 -9.63
N TRP A 213 17.77 11.12 -9.62
CA TRP A 213 16.83 10.40 -8.75
C TRP A 213 17.50 9.69 -7.57
N SER A 214 18.84 9.74 -7.48
CA SER A 214 19.62 8.94 -6.53
C SER A 214 19.36 9.30 -5.07
N LEU A 215 18.93 10.54 -4.79
CA LEU A 215 18.74 11.06 -3.44
C LEU A 215 17.30 10.91 -2.93
N ILE A 216 16.32 10.70 -3.82
CA ILE A 216 14.90 10.73 -3.49
C ILE A 216 14.55 9.74 -2.38
N GLN A 217 15.01 8.49 -2.48
CA GLN A 217 14.70 7.52 -1.43
C GLN A 217 15.36 7.85 -0.09
N GLY A 218 16.58 8.40 -0.10
CA GLY A 218 17.25 8.85 1.12
C GLY A 218 16.45 9.94 1.82
N GLU A 219 16.02 10.96 1.08
CA GLU A 219 15.21 12.05 1.62
C GLU A 219 13.84 11.60 2.13
N ILE A 220 13.19 10.64 1.45
CA ILE A 220 11.94 10.03 1.93
C ILE A 220 12.14 9.37 3.31
N VAL A 221 13.25 8.66 3.50
CA VAL A 221 13.60 8.02 4.79
C VAL A 221 13.95 9.07 5.85
N GLU A 222 14.77 10.06 5.52
CA GLU A 222 15.19 11.12 6.44
C GLU A 222 14.03 11.97 6.95
N ARG A 223 13.04 12.25 6.09
CA ARG A 223 11.81 12.96 6.45
C ARG A 223 10.80 12.08 7.21
N GLY A 224 11.11 10.79 7.40
CA GLY A 224 10.22 9.86 8.11
C GLY A 224 8.93 9.51 7.35
N LEU A 225 8.92 9.71 6.02
CA LEU A 225 7.79 9.37 5.13
C LEU A 225 7.73 7.86 4.81
N VAL A 226 8.65 7.08 5.37
CA VAL A 226 8.64 5.62 5.44
C VAL A 226 9.38 5.19 6.71
N GLN A 227 8.79 4.30 7.50
CA GLN A 227 9.38 3.82 8.76
C GLN A 227 9.31 2.30 8.86
N PHE A 228 10.38 1.69 9.35
CA PHE A 228 10.44 0.26 9.57
C PHE A 228 10.30 -0.06 11.05
N HIS A 229 9.23 -0.79 11.40
CA HIS A 229 8.94 -1.22 12.77
C HIS A 229 9.22 -2.72 12.94
N PRO A 230 10.34 -3.12 13.59
CA PRO A 230 10.75 -4.52 13.64
C PRO A 230 9.73 -5.47 14.30
N GLY A 231 9.00 -4.99 15.31
CA GLY A 231 7.95 -5.78 15.98
C GLY A 231 6.73 -6.02 15.09
N LEU A 232 6.28 -4.98 14.37
CA LEU A 232 5.17 -5.10 13.41
C LEU A 232 5.59 -5.99 12.24
N TYR A 233 6.80 -5.82 11.71
CA TYR A 233 7.36 -6.69 10.68
C TYR A 233 7.36 -8.17 11.11
N PHE A 234 7.77 -8.47 12.35
CA PHE A 234 7.77 -9.84 12.86
C PHE A 234 6.37 -10.45 12.88
N VAL A 235 5.36 -9.71 13.35
CA VAL A 235 3.97 -10.17 13.37
C VAL A 235 3.44 -10.31 11.94
N GLU A 236 3.71 -9.32 11.09
CA GLU A 236 3.27 -9.23 9.71
C GLU A 236 3.78 -10.42 8.87
N ILE A 237 5.08 -10.71 8.85
CA ILE A 237 5.61 -11.80 8.01
C ILE A 237 5.10 -13.18 8.45
N ASN A 238 4.97 -13.40 9.77
CA ASN A 238 4.40 -14.65 10.29
C ASN A 238 2.91 -14.78 9.95
N GLY A 239 2.15 -13.68 10.09
CA GLY A 239 0.76 -13.58 9.71
C GLY A 239 0.58 -13.84 8.22
N ASN A 240 1.32 -13.14 7.37
CA ASN A 240 1.30 -13.27 5.92
C ASN A 240 1.50 -14.74 5.49
N ARG A 241 2.47 -15.46 6.07
CA ARG A 241 2.69 -16.88 5.79
C ARG A 241 1.51 -17.78 6.18
N LEU A 242 0.96 -17.61 7.39
CA LEU A 242 -0.16 -18.43 7.87
C LEU A 242 -1.45 -18.13 7.09
N TRP A 243 -1.69 -16.86 6.80
CA TRP A 243 -2.85 -16.40 6.03
C TRP A 243 -2.81 -16.91 4.60
N GLY A 244 -1.62 -17.08 4.01
CA GLY A 244 -1.48 -17.75 2.70
C GLY A 244 -1.98 -19.20 2.72
N LYS A 245 -1.79 -19.95 3.82
CA LYS A 245 -2.33 -21.30 3.97
C LYS A 245 -3.85 -21.28 4.13
N TRP A 246 -4.38 -20.35 4.93
CA TRP A 246 -5.82 -20.14 5.09
C TRP A 246 -6.51 -19.77 3.78
N ALA A 247 -5.94 -18.84 3.03
CA ALA A 247 -6.49 -18.42 1.75
C ALA A 247 -6.53 -19.60 0.75
N LYS A 248 -5.45 -20.39 0.65
CA LYS A 248 -5.42 -21.63 -0.17
C LYS A 248 -6.45 -22.64 0.30
N PHE A 249 -6.64 -22.78 1.62
CA PHE A 249 -7.68 -23.64 2.18
C PHE A 249 -9.08 -23.16 1.78
N VAL A 250 -9.38 -21.86 1.82
CA VAL A 250 -10.68 -21.34 1.40
C VAL A 250 -10.91 -21.53 -0.11
N ILE A 251 -9.96 -21.10 -0.96
CA ILE A 251 -10.06 -21.16 -2.43
C ILE A 251 -10.25 -22.59 -2.94
N LYS A 252 -9.61 -23.59 -2.31
CA LYS A 252 -9.83 -25.01 -2.67
C LYS A 252 -11.29 -25.46 -2.57
N LYS A 253 -12.17 -24.73 -1.88
CA LYS A 253 -13.59 -25.06 -1.75
C LYS A 253 -14.47 -24.36 -2.79
N GLY A 254 -14.07 -23.18 -3.26
CA GLY A 254 -14.84 -22.36 -4.19
C GLY A 254 -14.17 -21.00 -4.45
N GLY A 255 -14.39 -20.46 -5.64
CA GLY A 255 -13.91 -19.13 -6.06
C GLY A 255 -14.69 -17.99 -5.42
N TYR A 256 -14.45 -16.77 -5.87
CA TYR A 256 -15.09 -15.56 -5.31
C TYR A 256 -16.62 -15.71 -5.25
N ARG A 257 -17.22 -15.47 -4.08
CA ARG A 257 -18.66 -15.58 -3.81
C ARG A 257 -19.30 -16.96 -3.99
N ASP A 258 -18.51 -18.02 -4.12
CA ASP A 258 -19.03 -19.39 -4.14
C ASP A 258 -19.58 -19.78 -2.76
N PRO A 259 -20.88 -20.12 -2.62
CA PRO A 259 -21.49 -20.47 -1.33
C PRO A 259 -20.78 -21.63 -0.61
N ARG A 260 -20.11 -22.54 -1.35
CA ARG A 260 -19.41 -23.70 -0.78
C ARG A 260 -18.28 -23.29 0.17
N ARG A 261 -17.69 -22.11 -0.02
CA ARG A 261 -16.56 -21.61 0.78
C ARG A 261 -16.98 -20.88 2.06
N ALA A 262 -18.27 -20.54 2.20
CA ALA A 262 -18.79 -19.72 3.31
C ALA A 262 -18.44 -20.27 4.69
N PHE A 263 -18.49 -21.60 4.87
CA PHE A 263 -18.09 -22.24 6.12
C PHE A 263 -16.60 -22.02 6.45
N ARG A 264 -15.71 -22.14 5.46
CA ARG A 264 -14.26 -21.92 5.65
C ARG A 264 -13.95 -20.45 5.95
N LEU A 265 -14.69 -19.51 5.35
CA LEU A 265 -14.59 -18.09 5.68
C LEU A 265 -15.06 -17.79 7.10
N LYS A 266 -16.16 -18.42 7.55
CA LYS A 266 -16.62 -18.31 8.94
C LYS A 266 -15.57 -18.83 9.93
N LEU A 267 -14.92 -19.96 9.64
CA LEU A 267 -13.80 -20.46 10.45
C LEU A 267 -12.63 -19.47 10.47
N PHE A 268 -12.27 -18.92 9.30
CA PHE A 268 -11.21 -17.91 9.20
C PHE A 268 -11.54 -16.65 10.00
N LYS A 269 -12.80 -16.18 9.99
CA LYS A 269 -13.25 -15.04 10.82
C LYS A 269 -12.95 -15.28 12.29
N TYR A 270 -13.34 -16.43 12.85
CA TYR A 270 -13.05 -16.74 14.26
C TYR A 270 -11.55 -16.86 14.51
N TYR A 271 -10.82 -17.55 13.63
CA TYR A 271 -9.37 -17.66 13.70
C TYR A 271 -8.69 -16.28 13.72
N LEU A 272 -9.07 -15.37 12.82
CA LEU A 272 -8.47 -14.05 12.70
C LEU A 272 -8.67 -13.24 13.99
N ASN A 273 -9.90 -13.21 14.51
CA ASN A 273 -10.21 -12.51 15.76
C ASN A 273 -9.45 -13.11 16.94
N THR A 274 -9.37 -14.43 17.05
CA THR A 274 -8.57 -15.10 18.09
C THR A 274 -7.09 -14.75 17.97
N VAL A 275 -6.52 -14.75 16.76
CA VAL A 275 -5.11 -14.41 16.56
C VAL A 275 -4.83 -12.97 16.97
N ILE A 276 -5.70 -12.03 16.59
CA ILE A 276 -5.53 -10.62 16.91
C ILE A 276 -5.64 -10.39 18.42
N PHE A 277 -6.71 -10.83 19.06
CA PHE A 277 -6.98 -10.45 20.46
C PHE A 277 -6.33 -11.38 21.49
N ALA A 278 -6.21 -12.67 21.19
CA ALA A 278 -5.63 -13.63 22.13
C ALA A 278 -4.15 -13.91 21.85
N VAL A 279 -3.73 -14.08 20.59
CA VAL A 279 -2.37 -14.57 20.28
C VAL A 279 -1.35 -13.43 20.12
N SER A 280 -1.74 -12.30 19.52
CA SER A 280 -0.80 -11.20 19.21
C SER A 280 -0.10 -10.58 20.42
N PRO A 281 -0.72 -10.47 21.62
CA PRO A 281 -0.03 -10.01 22.82
C PRO A 281 1.14 -10.91 23.20
N PHE A 282 0.96 -12.24 23.14
CA PHE A 282 2.03 -13.20 23.41
C PHE A 282 3.11 -13.18 22.32
N GLY A 283 2.71 -13.01 21.06
CA GLY A 283 3.67 -12.85 19.96
C GLY A 283 4.56 -11.62 20.13
N SER A 284 3.99 -10.51 20.59
CA SER A 284 4.71 -9.28 20.89
C SER A 284 5.66 -9.45 22.08
N LEU A 285 5.21 -10.16 23.13
CA LEU A 285 6.06 -10.49 24.28
C LEU A 285 7.24 -11.39 23.87
N PHE A 286 6.99 -12.44 23.09
CA PHE A 286 8.04 -13.31 22.56
C PHE A 286 9.03 -12.53 21.68
N PHE A 287 8.54 -11.61 20.85
CA PHE A 287 9.40 -10.73 20.07
C PHE A 287 10.30 -9.89 20.97
N LEU A 288 9.75 -9.27 22.02
CA LEU A 288 10.51 -8.45 22.96
C LEU A 288 11.61 -9.27 23.65
N LEU A 289 11.30 -10.47 24.13
CA LEU A 289 12.26 -11.36 24.79
C LEU A 289 13.38 -11.82 23.85
N THR A 290 13.06 -12.02 22.57
CA THR A 290 14.04 -12.47 21.56
C THR A 290 14.69 -11.34 20.78
N TYR A 291 14.30 -10.08 21.03
CA TYR A 291 14.76 -8.91 20.26
C TYR A 291 16.28 -8.73 20.31
N PRO A 292 16.97 -8.79 21.47
CA PRO A 292 18.42 -8.59 21.54
C PRO A 292 19.21 -9.52 20.63
N LEU A 293 18.75 -10.76 20.48
CA LEU A 293 19.37 -11.78 19.64
C LEU A 293 19.14 -11.55 18.13
N ARG A 294 18.19 -10.68 17.78
CA ARG A 294 17.72 -10.46 16.39
C ARG A 294 17.99 -9.06 15.87
N VAL A 295 18.52 -8.15 16.70
CA VAL A 295 18.72 -6.73 16.35
C VAL A 295 19.51 -6.56 15.05
N ALA A 296 20.66 -7.22 14.93
CA ALA A 296 21.53 -7.06 13.76
C ALA A 296 20.84 -7.50 12.45
N GLY A 297 20.13 -8.64 12.49
CA GLY A 297 19.37 -9.13 11.34
C GLY A 297 18.21 -8.22 10.96
N LEU A 298 17.45 -7.75 11.96
CA LEU A 298 16.31 -6.85 11.74
C LEU A 298 16.74 -5.47 11.23
N ARG A 299 17.90 -4.95 11.68
CA ARG A 299 18.47 -3.71 11.14
C ARG A 299 18.84 -3.88 9.67
N LYS A 300 19.49 -4.99 9.30
CA LYS A 300 19.84 -5.28 7.90
C LYS A 300 18.59 -5.41 7.02
N ILE A 301 17.55 -6.09 7.50
CA ILE A 301 16.27 -6.20 6.80
C ILE A 301 15.60 -4.83 6.65
N GLY A 302 15.56 -4.04 7.74
CA GLY A 302 15.00 -2.71 7.74
C GLY A 302 15.69 -1.80 6.73
N GLN A 303 17.03 -1.81 6.69
CA GLN A 303 17.82 -1.07 5.70
C GLN A 303 17.48 -1.50 4.26
N LYS A 304 17.39 -2.81 3.99
CA LYS A 304 17.00 -3.29 2.66
C LYS A 304 15.62 -2.78 2.24
N ILE A 305 14.63 -2.86 3.13
CA ILE A 305 13.27 -2.41 2.86
C ILE A 305 13.21 -0.89 2.69
N LEU A 306 13.84 -0.14 3.59
CA LEU A 306 13.83 1.32 3.57
C LEU A 306 14.59 1.90 2.38
N PHE A 307 15.59 1.22 1.84
CA PHE A 307 16.40 1.71 0.71
C PHE A 307 16.20 0.91 -0.58
N LEU A 308 15.09 0.16 -0.69
CA LEU A 308 14.68 -0.58 -1.89
C LEU A 308 15.70 -1.62 -2.40
N GLN A 309 16.60 -2.07 -1.54
CA GLN A 309 17.67 -2.99 -1.91
C GLN A 309 17.14 -4.42 -2.09
N SER A 310 17.73 -5.14 -3.05
CA SER A 310 17.46 -6.57 -3.27
C SER A 310 18.13 -7.45 -2.19
#